data_AF-A0A345D3Q9-F1
#
_entry.id   AF-A0A345D3Q9-F1
#
_cell.length_a   1.000
_cell.length_b   1.000
_cell.length_c   1.000
_cell.angle_alpha   90.00
_cell.angle_beta   90.00
_cell.angle_gamma   90.00
#
_symmetry.space_group_name_H-M   'P 1'
#
loop_
_entity.id
_entity.type
_entity.pdbx_description
1 polymer ?
#
loop_
_entity_poly.entity_id
_entity_poly.type
_entity_poly.pdbx_seq_one_letter_code
_entity_poly.pdbx_strand_id
1 'polypeptide(L)'
;GYVESMTDPSYHGQILVLTYPLIGNYGVPSDEEFDEHKLIKNFESNNKIWISGLIVGELCDTPSHWRLKYKLSEWMEKHGIVGVSGIDTRALTKNIRENGTVLGKIVQQPSGPFLGLDFKDQNERNLVAEVSTKSIVTYNSKGSPRICAVDCGLKLNQIRCFLKRGARVDVVPWDHPLNTKDFDGLFLSNGPGDPVMCHKTVKNIQQVLESSCIKPVFGICLGHQLLSTAVGCKTFKMKYGNRGHNLPALHHGTNRCFMTSQNHGFAVDVKTLDAENWEALFTNLNDDSNEGIIHKEKPYFSV
;
A
#
# COMPACT_ATOMS: atom_id res chain seq x y z
N GLY A 1 -8.38 3.64 13.20
CA GLY A 1 -7.35 3.56 12.16
C GLY A 1 -7.72 4.26 10.85
N TYR A 2 -8.70 5.19 10.84
CA TYR A 2 -9.07 5.88 9.60
C TYR A 2 -7.99 6.88 9.16
N VAL A 3 -7.32 7.54 10.11
CA VAL A 3 -6.20 8.47 9.83
C VAL A 3 -5.06 7.76 9.11
N GLU A 4 -4.65 6.61 9.64
CA GLU A 4 -3.59 5.77 9.09
C GLU A 4 -3.99 5.19 7.72
N SER A 5 -5.28 4.84 7.55
CA SER A 5 -5.81 4.38 6.26
C SER A 5 -5.81 5.50 5.22
N MET A 6 -6.25 6.70 5.58
CA MET A 6 -6.30 7.85 4.67
C MET A 6 -4.90 8.32 4.23
N THR A 7 -3.88 8.04 5.04
CA THR A 7 -2.48 8.38 4.76
C THR A 7 -1.66 7.22 4.18
N ASP A 8 -2.30 6.10 3.83
CA ASP A 8 -1.68 5.00 3.08
C ASP A 8 -1.59 5.37 1.57
N PRO A 9 -0.37 5.45 0.99
CA PRO A 9 -0.19 5.77 -0.43
C PRO A 9 -0.87 4.82 -1.40
N SER A 10 -1.20 3.60 -0.97
CA SER A 10 -1.87 2.58 -1.79
C SER A 10 -3.30 3.00 -2.20
N TYR A 11 -3.89 3.99 -1.53
CA TYR A 11 -5.18 4.58 -1.90
C TYR A 11 -5.08 5.76 -2.89
N HIS A 12 -3.90 6.11 -3.39
CA HIS A 12 -3.74 7.22 -4.34
C HIS A 12 -4.67 7.04 -5.56
N GLY A 13 -5.49 8.05 -5.82
CA GLY A 13 -6.49 8.03 -6.90
C GLY A 13 -7.78 7.27 -6.58
N GLN A 14 -8.01 6.84 -5.33
CA GLN A 14 -9.19 6.06 -4.92
C GLN A 14 -10.09 6.86 -3.97
N ILE A 15 -11.41 6.63 -4.07
CA ILE A 15 -12.38 7.08 -3.08
C ILE A 15 -12.53 5.97 -2.02
N LEU A 16 -12.22 6.29 -0.77
CA LEU A 16 -12.26 5.34 0.33
C LEU A 16 -13.66 5.31 0.94
N VAL A 17 -14.28 4.12 0.95
CA VAL A 17 -15.54 3.86 1.64
C VAL A 17 -15.23 3.11 2.94
N LEU A 18 -15.55 3.70 4.08
CA LEU A 18 -15.36 3.04 5.38
C LEU A 18 -16.62 2.26 5.77
N THR A 19 -16.44 0.97 6.04
CA THR A 19 -17.54 0.07 6.42
C THR A 19 -17.94 0.20 7.88
N TYR A 20 -17.03 0.63 8.76
CA TYR A 20 -17.39 0.98 10.13
C TYR A 20 -18.25 2.25 10.11
N PRO A 21 -19.47 2.21 10.69
CA PRO A 21 -20.47 3.24 10.45
C PRO A 21 -20.13 4.60 11.07
N LEU A 22 -19.45 4.62 12.22
CA LEU A 22 -19.18 5.82 13.01
C LEU A 22 -17.73 6.26 12.82
N ILE A 23 -17.48 7.30 12.02
CA ILE A 23 -16.13 7.76 11.68
C ILE A 23 -15.86 9.13 12.29
N GLY A 24 -14.62 9.34 12.74
CA GLY A 24 -14.19 10.61 13.35
C GLY A 24 -14.15 10.59 14.87
N ASN A 25 -14.54 9.50 15.54
CA ASN A 25 -14.74 9.44 17.00
C ASN A 25 -13.52 9.89 17.84
N TYR A 26 -12.30 9.68 17.35
CA TYR A 26 -11.07 10.08 18.04
C TYR A 26 -10.40 11.32 17.42
N GLY A 27 -11.07 11.98 16.46
CA GLY A 27 -10.56 13.07 15.64
C GLY A 27 -9.26 12.71 14.93
N VAL A 28 -8.39 13.70 14.76
CA VAL A 28 -7.09 13.54 14.10
C VAL A 28 -5.99 14.03 15.03
N PRO A 29 -4.89 13.26 15.18
CA PRO A 29 -3.72 13.68 15.95
C PRO A 29 -2.95 14.83 15.29
N SER A 30 -2.03 15.44 16.02
CA SER A 30 -1.18 16.51 15.49
C SER A 30 -0.32 16.01 14.33
N ASP A 31 -0.33 16.77 13.24
CA ASP A 31 0.50 16.56 12.05
C ASP A 31 1.89 17.23 12.15
N GLU A 32 2.19 17.81 13.31
CA GLU A 32 3.47 18.48 13.62
C GLU A 32 4.37 17.62 14.53
N GLU A 33 3.92 16.44 14.93
CA GLU A 33 4.65 15.54 15.80
C GLU A 33 5.50 14.55 15.01
N PHE A 34 6.82 14.65 15.16
CA PHE A 34 7.80 13.75 14.54
C PHE A 34 8.49 12.86 15.58
N ASP A 35 8.87 11.65 15.17
CA ASP A 35 9.72 10.74 15.95
C ASP A 35 11.21 11.13 15.85
N GLU A 36 12.06 10.40 16.57
CA GLU A 36 13.52 10.59 16.58
C GLU A 36 14.16 10.48 15.19
N HIS A 37 13.46 9.90 14.22
CA HIS A 37 13.90 9.74 12.84
C HIS A 37 13.28 10.76 11.89
N LYS A 38 12.62 11.80 12.42
CA LYS A 38 11.91 12.84 11.67
C LYS A 38 10.77 12.30 10.81
N LEU A 39 10.17 11.17 11.21
CA LEU A 39 8.96 10.63 10.59
C LEU A 39 7.74 11.05 11.41
N ILE A 40 6.67 11.45 10.73
CA ILE A 40 5.44 11.91 11.41
C ILE A 40 4.80 10.77 12.22
N LYS A 41 4.61 10.94 13.53
CA LYS A 41 4.37 9.82 14.47
C LYS A 41 3.09 9.03 14.21
N ASN A 42 1.99 9.72 13.90
CA ASN A 42 0.65 9.14 13.94
C ASN A 42 0.04 8.90 12.55
N PHE A 43 0.86 8.91 11.49
CA PHE A 43 0.42 8.77 10.11
C PHE A 43 1.36 7.82 9.34
N GLU A 44 0.86 7.29 8.21
CA GLU A 44 1.59 6.34 7.38
C GLU A 44 2.34 7.00 6.21
N SER A 45 2.22 8.32 6.05
CA SER A 45 3.02 9.12 5.13
C SER A 45 3.20 10.54 5.64
N ASN A 46 4.29 11.20 5.23
CA ASN A 46 4.63 12.54 5.70
C ASN A 46 3.67 13.58 5.10
N ASN A 47 2.87 14.23 5.96
CA ASN A 47 2.04 15.41 5.66
C ASN A 47 1.11 15.29 4.45
N LYS A 48 0.64 14.09 4.10
CA LYS A 48 -0.21 13.88 2.93
C LYS A 48 -1.33 12.88 3.17
N ILE A 49 -2.53 13.26 2.73
CA ILE A 49 -3.67 12.36 2.56
C ILE A 49 -3.63 11.84 1.12
N TRP A 50 -3.74 10.53 0.92
CA TRP A 50 -3.62 9.91 -0.40
C TRP A 50 -4.95 9.55 -1.04
N ILE A 51 -6.00 9.35 -0.23
CA ILE A 51 -7.34 9.14 -0.77
C ILE A 51 -7.79 10.38 -1.57
N SER A 52 -8.51 10.15 -2.67
CA SER A 52 -9.12 11.23 -3.47
C SER A 52 -10.45 11.72 -2.88
N GLY A 53 -11.08 10.91 -2.03
CA GLY A 53 -12.25 11.30 -1.27
C GLY A 53 -12.64 10.25 -0.25
N LEU A 54 -13.46 10.64 0.72
CA LEU A 54 -13.93 9.77 1.81
C LEU A 54 -15.46 9.65 1.80
N ILE A 55 -15.98 8.43 1.92
CA ILE A 55 -17.40 8.16 2.09
C ILE A 55 -17.61 7.41 3.42
N VAL A 56 -18.46 7.97 4.29
CA VAL A 56 -18.76 7.43 5.61
C VAL A 56 -20.27 7.34 5.85
N GLY A 57 -20.67 6.47 6.78
CA GLY A 57 -22.05 6.39 7.24
C GLY A 57 -22.42 7.62 8.06
N GLU A 58 -21.79 7.76 9.21
CA GLU A 58 -22.00 8.87 10.14
C GLU A 58 -20.66 9.49 10.53
N LEU A 59 -20.63 10.83 10.57
CA LEU A 59 -19.47 11.60 11.01
C LEU A 59 -19.67 12.01 12.47
N CYS A 60 -18.67 11.79 13.31
CA CYS A 60 -18.66 12.29 14.68
C CYS A 60 -18.18 13.75 14.73
N ASP A 61 -19.09 14.66 15.07
CA ASP A 61 -18.81 16.10 15.18
C ASP A 61 -18.13 16.52 16.49
N THR A 62 -18.19 15.66 17.51
CA THR A 62 -17.63 15.88 18.85
C THR A 62 -16.65 14.76 19.22
N PRO A 63 -15.49 14.68 18.55
CA PRO A 63 -14.49 13.66 18.85
C PRO A 63 -13.96 13.78 20.27
N SER A 64 -13.57 12.66 20.86
CA SER A 64 -12.95 12.63 22.19
C SER A 64 -11.82 11.60 22.24
N HIS A 65 -10.59 12.11 22.33
CA HIS A 65 -9.39 11.30 22.48
C HIS A 65 -8.24 12.17 22.99
N TRP A 66 -7.34 11.62 23.80
CA TRP A 66 -6.25 12.39 24.43
C TRP A 66 -5.23 12.97 23.43
N ARG A 67 -5.15 12.42 22.21
CA ARG A 67 -4.34 12.95 21.08
C ARG A 67 -5.10 13.89 20.15
N LEU A 68 -6.37 14.22 20.43
CA LEU A 68 -7.18 15.04 19.54
C LEU A 68 -6.53 16.41 19.30
N LYS A 69 -6.28 16.73 18.03
CA LYS A 69 -5.84 18.07 17.59
C LYS A 69 -6.83 18.72 16.64
N TYR A 70 -7.38 17.95 15.71
CA TYR A 70 -8.35 18.43 14.71
C TYR A 70 -9.58 17.53 14.67
N LYS A 71 -10.73 18.07 14.28
CA LYS A 71 -11.82 17.24 13.76
C LYS A 71 -11.44 16.66 12.41
N LEU A 72 -12.06 15.55 12.03
CA LEU A 72 -11.81 14.90 10.75
C LEU A 72 -12.13 15.83 9.56
N SER A 73 -13.25 16.54 9.63
CA SER A 73 -13.68 17.50 8.59
C SER A 73 -12.68 18.65 8.43
N GLU A 74 -12.26 19.28 9.53
CA GLU A 74 -11.28 20.37 9.54
C GLU A 74 -9.94 19.92 8.94
N TRP A 75 -9.49 18.72 9.28
CA TRP A 75 -8.26 18.16 8.72
C TRP A 75 -8.39 17.87 7.22
N MET A 76 -9.52 17.31 6.77
CA MET A 76 -9.77 17.08 5.34
C MET A 76 -9.85 18.38 4.55
N GLU A 77 -10.50 19.42 5.08
CA GLU A 77 -10.57 20.75 4.47
C GLU A 77 -9.18 21.38 4.33
N LYS A 78 -8.34 21.31 5.39
CA LYS A 78 -6.94 21.75 5.36
C LYS A 78 -6.13 21.12 4.22
N HIS A 79 -6.41 19.86 3.89
CA HIS A 79 -5.71 19.12 2.84
C HIS A 79 -6.43 19.13 1.47
N GLY A 80 -7.57 19.83 1.35
CA GLY A 80 -8.36 19.89 0.11
C GLY A 80 -8.97 18.55 -0.30
N ILE A 81 -9.29 17.69 0.67
CA ILE A 81 -9.89 16.36 0.42
C ILE A 81 -11.40 16.42 0.59
N VAL A 82 -12.12 15.97 -0.43
CA VAL A 82 -13.59 15.93 -0.40
C VAL A 82 -14.11 14.72 0.39
N GLY A 83 -15.25 14.88 1.05
CA GLY A 83 -15.90 13.80 1.78
C GLY A 83 -17.42 13.92 1.77
N VAL A 84 -18.09 12.77 1.94
CA VAL A 84 -19.55 12.69 2.06
C VAL A 84 -19.90 11.78 3.23
N SER A 85 -20.77 12.27 4.11
CA SER A 85 -21.40 11.51 5.20
C SER A 85 -22.90 11.30 4.92
N GLY A 86 -23.54 10.43 5.70
CA GLY A 86 -24.97 10.10 5.55
C GLY A 86 -25.25 9.08 4.45
N ILE A 87 -24.23 8.38 3.95
CA ILE A 87 -24.37 7.38 2.89
C ILE A 87 -24.55 6.00 3.53
N ASP A 88 -25.45 5.17 2.99
CA ASP A 88 -25.49 3.75 3.33
C ASP A 88 -24.24 3.04 2.76
N THR A 89 -23.16 3.05 3.54
CA THR A 89 -21.89 2.43 3.17
C THR A 89 -22.03 0.92 3.00
N ARG A 90 -22.98 0.28 3.69
CA ARG A 90 -23.24 -1.16 3.53
C ARG A 90 -23.86 -1.46 2.16
N ALA A 91 -24.86 -0.70 1.73
CA ALA A 91 -25.44 -0.84 0.40
C ALA A 91 -24.39 -0.58 -0.68
N LEU A 92 -23.57 0.47 -0.52
CA LEU A 92 -22.49 0.78 -1.45
C LEU A 92 -21.43 -0.34 -1.51
N THR A 93 -20.99 -0.88 -0.37
CA THR A 93 -20.04 -2.01 -0.32
C THR A 93 -20.60 -3.24 -1.01
N LYS A 94 -21.89 -3.57 -0.83
CA LYS A 94 -22.51 -4.67 -1.57
C LYS A 94 -22.44 -4.45 -3.08
N ASN A 95 -22.77 -3.23 -3.52
CA ASN A 95 -22.77 -2.85 -4.93
C ASN A 95 -21.36 -2.98 -5.56
N ILE A 96 -20.33 -2.50 -4.86
CA ILE A 96 -18.92 -2.65 -5.26
C ILE A 96 -18.52 -4.14 -5.30
N ARG A 97 -18.89 -4.92 -4.29
CA ARG A 97 -18.57 -6.36 -4.25
C ARG A 97 -19.21 -7.14 -5.42
N GLU A 98 -20.44 -6.79 -5.78
CA GLU A 98 -21.20 -7.43 -6.84
C GLU A 98 -20.69 -7.06 -8.24
N ASN A 99 -20.34 -5.79 -8.47
CA ASN A 99 -19.93 -5.26 -9.77
C ASN A 99 -18.41 -5.17 -9.98
N GLY A 100 -17.62 -5.36 -8.93
CA GLY A 100 -16.17 -5.29 -8.96
C GLY A 100 -15.62 -3.85 -8.83
N THR A 101 -14.55 -3.53 -9.55
CA THR A 101 -13.96 -2.18 -9.49
C THR A 101 -14.90 -1.17 -10.15
N VAL A 102 -15.51 -0.31 -9.33
CA VAL A 102 -16.44 0.73 -9.79
C VAL A 102 -15.73 2.08 -9.83
N LEU A 103 -15.85 2.80 -10.94
CA LEU A 103 -15.41 4.19 -11.04
C LEU A 103 -16.45 5.11 -10.37
N GLY A 104 -15.98 6.05 -9.56
CA GLY A 104 -16.84 6.92 -8.76
C GLY A 104 -16.36 8.37 -8.77
N LYS A 105 -17.29 9.29 -8.49
CA LYS A 105 -17.02 10.73 -8.34
C LYS A 105 -17.88 11.30 -7.23
N ILE A 106 -17.33 12.25 -6.48
CA ILE A 106 -18.06 13.07 -5.53
C ILE A 106 -18.27 14.43 -6.19
N VAL A 107 -19.52 14.86 -6.33
CA VAL A 107 -19.89 16.10 -7.01
C VAL A 107 -20.76 16.94 -6.09
N GLN A 108 -20.33 18.17 -5.83
CA GLN A 108 -21.09 19.14 -5.06
C GLN A 108 -21.87 20.04 -6.02
N GLN A 109 -23.06 19.63 -6.42
CA GLN A 109 -23.96 20.43 -7.26
C GLN A 109 -25.43 20.12 -6.94
N PRO A 110 -26.33 21.13 -6.91
CA PRO A 110 -27.73 20.91 -6.54
C PRO A 110 -28.52 20.01 -7.51
N SER A 111 -28.24 20.09 -8.82
CA SER A 111 -28.82 19.23 -9.85
C SER A 111 -28.03 19.32 -11.17
N GLY A 112 -28.17 18.31 -12.03
CA GLY A 112 -27.45 18.18 -13.31
C GLY A 112 -27.94 19.13 -14.41
N PRO A 113 -27.29 19.14 -15.60
CA PRO A 113 -26.39 18.10 -16.11
C PRO A 113 -24.93 18.25 -15.66
N PHE A 114 -24.27 17.12 -15.38
CA PHE A 114 -22.86 17.07 -14.98
C PHE A 114 -21.94 17.06 -16.22
N LEU A 115 -21.95 18.16 -16.98
CA LEU A 115 -21.19 18.27 -18.22
C LEU A 115 -19.67 18.26 -17.94
N GLY A 116 -18.91 17.49 -18.74
CA GLY A 116 -17.46 17.41 -18.64
C GLY A 116 -16.92 16.45 -17.57
N LEU A 117 -17.77 15.64 -16.93
CA LEU A 117 -17.35 14.65 -15.94
C LEU A 117 -17.14 13.25 -16.54
N ASP A 118 -16.07 13.04 -17.30
CA ASP A 118 -15.72 11.70 -17.80
C ASP A 118 -15.10 10.80 -16.73
N PHE A 119 -15.59 9.57 -16.57
CA PHE A 119 -14.95 8.57 -15.71
C PHE A 119 -13.67 8.09 -16.38
N LYS A 120 -12.54 8.20 -15.65
CA LYS A 120 -11.22 7.72 -16.09
C LYS A 120 -10.70 6.74 -15.07
N ASP A 121 -10.22 5.58 -15.52
CA ASP A 121 -9.60 4.61 -14.61
C ASP A 121 -8.20 5.12 -14.23
N GLN A 122 -7.99 5.36 -12.94
CA GLN A 122 -6.70 5.79 -12.42
C GLN A 122 -5.57 4.77 -12.67
N ASN A 123 -5.90 3.49 -12.87
CA ASN A 123 -4.93 2.42 -13.10
C ASN A 123 -4.26 2.49 -14.49
N GLU A 124 -4.77 3.32 -15.41
CA GLU A 124 -4.13 3.59 -16.71
C GLU A 124 -2.86 4.45 -16.56
N ARG A 125 -2.65 5.06 -15.38
CA ARG A 125 -1.48 5.89 -15.07
C ARG A 125 -0.48 5.11 -14.22
N ASN A 126 0.79 5.51 -14.28
CA ASN A 126 1.80 5.01 -13.35
C ASN A 126 1.67 5.74 -11.99
N LEU A 127 0.75 5.24 -11.15
CA LEU A 127 0.49 5.81 -9.81
C LEU A 127 1.72 5.73 -8.90
N VAL A 128 2.57 4.72 -9.07
CA VAL A 128 3.81 4.57 -8.32
C VAL A 128 4.75 5.76 -8.54
N ALA A 129 4.91 6.19 -9.79
CA ALA A 129 5.73 7.36 -10.12
C ALA A 129 5.20 8.66 -9.49
N GLU A 130 3.89 8.76 -9.26
CA GLU A 130 3.25 9.93 -8.64
C GLU A 130 3.49 9.98 -7.13
N VAL A 131 3.53 8.82 -6.46
CA VAL A 131 3.66 8.73 -5.00
C VAL A 131 5.10 8.57 -4.50
N SER A 132 5.98 7.97 -5.31
CA SER A 132 7.39 7.73 -4.96
C SER A 132 8.14 9.02 -4.65
N THR A 133 9.07 8.91 -3.69
CA THR A 133 10.11 9.91 -3.43
C THR A 133 10.83 10.33 -4.70
N LYS A 134 11.26 11.59 -4.76
CA LYS A 134 11.96 12.18 -5.91
C LYS A 134 13.48 12.14 -5.77
N SER A 135 13.96 11.92 -4.55
CA SER A 135 15.39 11.85 -4.23
C SER A 135 15.64 10.77 -3.20
N ILE A 136 16.89 10.31 -3.12
CA ILE A 136 17.31 9.34 -2.13
C ILE A 136 17.23 9.98 -0.74
N VAL A 137 16.70 9.25 0.23
CA VAL A 137 16.67 9.66 1.65
C VAL A 137 17.26 8.54 2.50
N THR A 138 18.27 8.85 3.30
CA THR A 138 18.91 7.89 4.21
C THR A 138 18.45 8.11 5.64
N TYR A 139 17.96 7.03 6.26
CA TYR A 139 17.64 6.95 7.69
C TYR A 139 18.66 6.07 8.41
N ASN A 140 19.02 6.47 9.63
CA ASN A 140 20.02 5.79 10.46
C ASN A 140 21.32 5.49 9.70
N SER A 141 22.01 6.54 9.24
CA SER A 141 23.17 6.45 8.34
C SER A 141 24.35 5.63 8.87
N LYS A 142 24.44 5.45 10.19
CA LYS A 142 25.44 4.61 10.88
C LYS A 142 24.95 3.19 11.20
N GLY A 143 23.71 2.88 10.87
CA GLY A 143 23.07 1.60 11.12
C GLY A 143 23.59 0.47 10.24
N SER A 144 23.25 -0.76 10.63
CA SER A 144 23.58 -1.98 9.90
C SER A 144 22.50 -3.04 10.17
N PRO A 145 22.09 -3.86 9.19
CA PRO A 145 22.56 -3.88 7.79
C PRO A 145 22.12 -2.66 6.97
N ARG A 146 22.71 -2.45 5.78
CA ARG A 146 22.27 -1.43 4.82
C ARG A 146 21.14 -1.97 3.93
N ILE A 147 19.93 -1.46 4.14
CA ILE A 147 18.74 -1.81 3.38
C ILE A 147 18.49 -0.76 2.29
N CYS A 148 18.45 -1.19 1.03
CA CYS A 148 17.93 -0.38 -0.06
C CYS A 148 16.41 -0.59 -0.13
N ALA A 149 15.63 0.45 0.16
CA ALA A 149 14.17 0.40 0.12
C ALA A 149 13.67 1.13 -1.14
N VAL A 150 13.16 0.39 -2.11
CA VAL A 150 12.53 0.96 -3.30
C VAL A 150 11.16 1.49 -2.92
N ASP A 151 10.98 2.81 -3.00
CA ASP A 151 9.74 3.49 -2.67
C ASP A 151 8.75 3.39 -3.82
N CYS A 152 7.82 2.44 -3.70
CA CYS A 152 6.70 2.31 -4.61
C CYS A 152 5.42 2.99 -4.11
N GLY A 153 5.49 3.79 -3.04
CA GLY A 153 4.34 4.21 -2.23
C GLY A 153 4.44 3.70 -0.79
N LEU A 154 5.65 3.81 -0.23
CA LEU A 154 6.02 3.23 1.04
C LEU A 154 5.24 3.84 2.21
N LYS A 155 4.80 2.97 3.12
CA LYS A 155 4.26 3.35 4.43
C LYS A 155 5.37 3.55 5.46
N LEU A 156 5.31 4.64 6.22
CA LEU A 156 6.36 5.00 7.18
C LEU A 156 6.64 3.91 8.22
N ASN A 157 5.64 3.11 8.60
CA ASN A 157 5.86 2.04 9.55
C ASN A 157 6.83 0.94 9.03
N GLN A 158 6.98 0.79 7.70
CA GLN A 158 7.97 -0.10 7.12
C GLN A 158 9.39 0.38 7.43
N ILE A 159 9.67 1.69 7.28
CA ILE A 159 10.95 2.30 7.70
C ILE A 159 11.14 2.10 9.20
N ARG A 160 10.16 2.44 10.04
CA ARG A 160 10.24 2.28 11.50
C ARG A 160 10.62 0.86 11.92
N CYS A 161 10.05 -0.15 11.26
CA CYS A 161 10.35 -1.55 11.54
C CYS A 161 11.84 -1.89 11.28
N PHE A 162 12.44 -1.38 10.21
CA PHE A 162 13.86 -1.57 9.93
C PHE A 162 14.75 -0.79 10.91
N LEU A 163 14.42 0.48 11.18
CA LEU A 163 15.18 1.32 12.10
C LEU A 163 15.20 0.76 13.52
N LYS A 164 14.07 0.23 14.01
CA LYS A 164 13.98 -0.44 15.31
C LYS A 164 14.89 -1.68 15.41
N ARG A 165 15.28 -2.27 14.27
CA ARG A 165 16.21 -3.41 14.20
C ARG A 165 17.67 -2.98 13.98
N GLY A 166 17.95 -1.67 14.05
CA GLY A 166 19.30 -1.11 13.91
C GLY A 166 19.76 -0.90 12.48
N ALA A 167 18.93 -1.21 11.47
CA ALA A 167 19.30 -1.11 10.07
C ALA A 167 19.47 0.34 9.62
N ARG A 168 20.40 0.57 8.68
CA ARG A 168 20.41 1.75 7.84
C ARG A 168 19.41 1.54 6.71
N VAL A 169 18.58 2.52 6.41
CA VAL A 169 17.59 2.44 5.33
C VAL A 169 17.83 3.56 4.34
N ASP A 170 18.23 3.21 3.13
CA ASP A 170 18.33 4.13 1.99
C ASP A 170 17.06 3.96 1.15
N VAL A 171 16.13 4.92 1.28
CA VAL A 171 14.90 4.98 0.50
C VAL A 171 15.21 5.60 -0.86
N VAL A 172 14.96 4.86 -1.94
CA VAL A 172 15.26 5.28 -3.31
C VAL A 172 13.98 5.40 -4.15
N PRO A 173 13.96 6.28 -5.17
CA PRO A 173 12.82 6.36 -6.10
C PRO A 173 12.49 5.01 -6.74
N TRP A 174 11.21 4.81 -7.10
CA TRP A 174 10.69 3.58 -7.72
C TRP A 174 11.50 3.08 -8.93
N ASP A 175 12.13 3.99 -9.68
CA ASP A 175 12.86 3.71 -10.91
C ASP A 175 14.38 3.77 -10.76
N HIS A 176 14.88 3.85 -9.52
CA HIS A 176 16.30 3.90 -9.21
C HIS A 176 17.02 2.63 -9.68
N PRO A 177 18.11 2.74 -10.47
CA PRO A 177 18.95 1.59 -10.84
C PRO A 177 19.50 0.88 -9.59
N LEU A 178 19.45 -0.45 -9.58
CA LEU A 178 19.87 -1.24 -8.42
C LEU A 178 21.22 -1.90 -8.68
N ASN A 179 22.12 -1.81 -7.70
CA ASN A 179 23.42 -2.47 -7.73
C ASN A 179 23.64 -3.21 -6.40
N THR A 180 23.76 -4.53 -6.48
CA THR A 180 23.88 -5.43 -5.32
C THR A 180 25.12 -5.16 -4.46
N LYS A 181 26.11 -4.41 -4.96
CA LYS A 181 27.30 -4.02 -4.17
C LYS A 181 27.00 -2.86 -3.20
N ASP A 182 25.92 -2.14 -3.42
CA ASP A 182 25.62 -0.92 -2.66
C ASP A 182 24.75 -1.19 -1.43
N PHE A 183 24.25 -2.40 -1.21
CA PHE A 183 23.40 -2.74 -0.07
C PHE A 183 23.59 -4.17 0.42
N ASP A 184 23.10 -4.45 1.62
CA ASP A 184 23.10 -5.76 2.25
C ASP A 184 21.77 -6.49 2.09
N GLY A 185 20.68 -5.76 1.86
CA GLY A 185 19.37 -6.31 1.51
C GLY A 185 18.54 -5.33 0.68
N LEU A 186 17.67 -5.87 -0.16
CA LEU A 186 16.72 -5.12 -0.97
C LEU A 186 15.32 -5.27 -0.39
N PHE A 187 14.64 -4.16 -0.19
CA PHE A 187 13.25 -4.10 0.24
C PHE A 187 12.40 -3.42 -0.84
N LEU A 188 11.27 -4.05 -1.19
CA LEU A 188 10.30 -3.53 -2.16
C LEU A 188 9.02 -3.18 -1.39
N SER A 189 8.67 -1.89 -1.34
CA SER A 189 7.55 -1.42 -0.51
C SER A 189 6.18 -1.77 -1.08
N ASN A 190 5.14 -1.47 -0.31
CA ASN A 190 3.78 -1.40 -0.83
C ASN A 190 3.62 -0.21 -1.80
N GLY A 191 2.45 -0.13 -2.45
CA GLY A 191 2.14 0.99 -3.33
C GLY A 191 0.77 0.89 -4.02
N PRO A 192 0.38 1.94 -4.76
CA PRO A 192 -0.86 1.98 -5.53
C PRO A 192 -0.67 1.44 -6.95
N GLY A 193 -1.81 1.14 -7.60
CA GLY A 193 -1.88 0.91 -9.04
C GLY A 193 -1.55 -0.50 -9.49
N ASP A 194 -1.38 -0.66 -10.79
CA ASP A 194 -1.12 -1.93 -11.45
C ASP A 194 0.40 -2.17 -11.60
N PRO A 195 0.96 -3.30 -11.10
CA PRO A 195 2.37 -3.63 -11.25
C PRO A 195 2.87 -3.65 -12.71
N VAL A 196 2.00 -3.87 -13.70
CA VAL A 196 2.39 -3.85 -15.12
C VAL A 196 2.88 -2.46 -15.57
N MET A 197 2.45 -1.40 -14.90
CA MET A 197 2.89 -0.03 -15.20
C MET A 197 4.33 0.23 -14.75
N CYS A 198 4.91 -0.63 -13.91
CA CYS A 198 6.21 -0.47 -13.27
C CYS A 198 7.34 -1.25 -13.98
N HIS A 199 7.30 -1.36 -15.31
CA HIS A 199 8.27 -2.09 -16.13
C HIS A 199 9.74 -1.78 -15.79
N LYS A 200 10.09 -0.52 -15.52
CA LYS A 200 11.46 -0.12 -15.16
C LYS A 200 11.90 -0.69 -13.81
N THR A 201 11.02 -0.68 -12.80
CA THR A 201 11.28 -1.30 -11.50
C THR A 201 11.45 -2.81 -11.63
N VAL A 202 10.57 -3.47 -12.38
CA VAL A 202 10.65 -4.91 -12.66
C VAL A 202 12.00 -5.26 -13.29
N LYS A 203 12.45 -4.49 -14.29
CA LYS A 203 13.76 -4.69 -14.92
C LYS A 203 14.92 -4.53 -13.93
N ASN A 204 14.87 -3.53 -13.06
CA ASN A 204 15.90 -3.35 -12.03
C ASN A 204 15.92 -4.53 -11.03
N ILE A 205 14.76 -5.08 -10.67
CA ILE A 205 14.67 -6.27 -9.81
C ILE A 205 15.26 -7.49 -10.53
N GLN A 206 14.95 -7.71 -11.81
CA GLN A 206 15.52 -8.79 -12.61
C GLN A 206 17.04 -8.77 -12.60
N GLN A 207 17.64 -7.58 -12.79
CA GLN A 207 19.10 -7.41 -12.71
C GLN A 207 19.68 -7.80 -11.34
N VAL A 208 18.95 -7.57 -10.25
CA VAL A 208 19.35 -8.00 -8.90
C VAL A 208 19.28 -9.53 -8.76
N LEU A 209 18.24 -10.17 -9.31
CA LEU A 209 18.04 -11.62 -9.22
C LEU A 209 19.04 -12.42 -10.08
N GLU A 210 19.51 -11.83 -11.18
CA GLU A 210 20.54 -12.36 -12.08
C GLU A 210 21.98 -12.14 -11.56
N SER A 211 22.16 -11.27 -10.57
CA SER A 211 23.48 -10.95 -10.02
C SER A 211 24.12 -12.17 -9.33
N SER A 212 25.43 -12.33 -9.52
CA SER A 212 26.23 -13.32 -8.79
C SER A 212 26.41 -12.96 -7.31
N CYS A 213 26.21 -11.69 -6.94
CA CYS A 213 26.26 -11.23 -5.55
C CYS A 213 24.86 -11.32 -4.94
N ILE A 214 24.56 -12.48 -4.34
CA ILE A 214 23.25 -12.76 -3.74
C ILE A 214 23.03 -11.88 -2.51
N LYS A 215 21.92 -11.12 -2.50
CA LYS A 215 21.45 -10.30 -1.39
C LYS A 215 20.01 -10.65 -1.05
N PRO A 216 19.59 -10.72 0.23
CA PRO A 216 18.20 -10.93 0.59
C PRO A 216 17.26 -9.92 -0.08
N VAL A 217 16.12 -10.41 -0.57
CA VAL A 217 15.06 -9.59 -1.18
C VAL A 217 13.77 -9.83 -0.42
N PHE A 218 13.13 -8.76 0.03
CA PHE A 218 11.85 -8.81 0.70
C PHE A 218 10.86 -7.82 0.07
N GLY A 219 9.74 -8.34 -0.46
CA GLY A 219 8.66 -7.51 -1.02
C GLY A 219 7.39 -7.51 -0.16
N ILE A 220 6.69 -6.37 -0.09
CA ILE A 220 5.39 -6.23 0.58
C ILE A 220 4.33 -5.68 -0.39
N CYS A 221 3.17 -6.34 -0.47
CA CYS A 221 2.00 -5.94 -1.26
C CYS A 221 2.35 -5.71 -2.74
N LEU A 222 2.48 -4.46 -3.20
CA LEU A 222 2.97 -4.18 -4.55
C LEU A 222 4.40 -4.72 -4.75
N GLY A 223 5.26 -4.68 -3.73
CA GLY A 223 6.57 -5.32 -3.76
C GLY A 223 6.51 -6.83 -3.99
N HIS A 224 5.49 -7.50 -3.46
CA HIS A 224 5.22 -8.91 -3.76
C HIS A 224 4.86 -9.13 -5.23
N GLN A 225 3.97 -8.30 -5.76
CA GLN A 225 3.56 -8.36 -7.17
C GLN A 225 4.73 -8.05 -8.12
N LEU A 226 5.56 -7.06 -7.80
CA LEU A 226 6.73 -6.68 -8.60
C LEU A 226 7.81 -7.77 -8.60
N LEU A 227 8.10 -8.37 -7.44
CA LEU A 227 9.03 -9.51 -7.37
C LEU A 227 8.50 -10.70 -8.15
N SER A 228 7.21 -11.03 -7.99
CA SER A 228 6.56 -12.12 -8.71
C SER A 228 6.59 -11.91 -10.23
N THR A 229 6.35 -10.67 -10.68
CA THR A 229 6.44 -10.30 -12.10
C THR A 229 7.87 -10.41 -12.61
N ALA A 230 8.87 -9.99 -11.81
CA ALA A 230 10.28 -10.09 -12.18
C ALA A 230 10.73 -11.54 -12.40
N VAL A 231 10.13 -12.51 -11.68
CA VAL A 231 10.42 -13.94 -11.83
C VAL A 231 9.50 -14.64 -12.84
N GLY A 232 8.71 -13.89 -13.61
CA GLY A 232 7.92 -14.40 -14.74
C GLY A 232 6.45 -14.69 -14.44
N CYS A 233 5.95 -14.40 -13.24
CA CYS A 233 4.53 -14.58 -12.94
C CYS A 233 3.67 -13.53 -13.64
N LYS A 234 2.41 -13.90 -13.92
CA LYS A 234 1.36 -12.96 -14.33
C LYS A 234 0.63 -12.41 -13.12
N THR A 235 0.20 -11.16 -13.22
CA THR A 235 -0.70 -10.52 -12.27
C THR A 235 -2.07 -10.30 -12.91
N PHE A 236 -3.11 -10.23 -12.09
CA PHE A 236 -4.46 -9.95 -12.56
C PHE A 236 -5.21 -9.03 -11.60
N LYS A 237 -6.15 -8.24 -12.14
CA LYS A 237 -7.04 -7.39 -11.34
C LYS A 237 -8.10 -8.26 -10.69
N MET A 238 -8.18 -8.20 -9.37
CA MET A 238 -9.21 -8.87 -8.59
C MET A 238 -10.56 -8.19 -8.79
N LYS A 239 -11.65 -8.91 -8.54
CA LYS A 239 -13.01 -8.34 -8.67
C LYS A 239 -13.18 -7.09 -7.80
N TYR A 240 -12.99 -7.22 -6.48
CA TYR A 240 -13.10 -6.11 -5.52
C TYR A 240 -11.90 -6.00 -4.57
N GLY A 241 -10.86 -6.82 -4.77
CA GLY A 241 -9.60 -6.81 -4.00
C GLY A 241 -9.74 -7.23 -2.53
N ASN A 242 -8.59 -7.41 -1.88
CA ASN A 242 -8.52 -7.65 -0.45
C ASN A 242 -8.18 -6.36 0.29
N ARG A 243 -9.16 -5.85 1.05
CA ARG A 243 -9.09 -4.56 1.73
C ARG A 243 -9.70 -4.68 3.13
N GLY A 244 -8.86 -4.71 4.15
CA GLY A 244 -9.31 -4.85 5.53
C GLY A 244 -8.19 -5.21 6.49
N HIS A 245 -8.55 -5.41 7.76
CA HIS A 245 -7.61 -5.75 8.86
C HIS A 245 -7.89 -7.13 9.46
N ASN A 246 -8.64 -7.96 8.75
CA ASN A 246 -9.17 -9.25 9.21
C ASN A 246 -9.05 -10.33 8.13
N LEU A 247 -8.00 -10.28 7.31
CA LEU A 247 -7.82 -11.21 6.21
C LEU A 247 -6.98 -12.40 6.69
N PRO A 248 -7.46 -13.64 6.54
CA PRO A 248 -6.75 -14.83 7.00
C PRO A 248 -5.74 -15.30 5.94
N ALA A 249 -4.45 -15.30 6.28
CA ALA A 249 -3.38 -15.85 5.45
C ALA A 249 -2.84 -17.15 6.05
N LEU A 250 -3.03 -18.27 5.34
CA LEU A 250 -2.45 -19.58 5.66
C LEU A 250 -0.98 -19.59 5.29
N HIS A 251 -0.11 -20.02 6.20
CA HIS A 251 1.33 -20.16 5.95
C HIS A 251 1.65 -21.59 5.53
N HIS A 252 1.97 -21.78 4.25
CA HIS A 252 2.33 -23.08 3.68
C HIS A 252 3.57 -23.69 4.35
N GLY A 253 3.63 -25.02 4.38
CA GLY A 253 4.65 -25.77 5.13
C GLY A 253 4.46 -25.73 6.65
N THR A 254 3.42 -25.04 7.16
CA THR A 254 3.09 -25.00 8.58
C THR A 254 1.59 -25.17 8.82
N ASN A 255 1.19 -25.42 10.08
CA ASN A 255 -0.22 -25.46 10.48
C ASN A 255 -0.70 -24.09 11.03
N ARG A 256 -0.13 -22.98 10.55
CA ARG A 256 -0.41 -21.64 11.09
C ARG A 256 -1.21 -20.79 10.12
N CYS A 257 -2.14 -20.02 10.66
CA CYS A 257 -2.87 -18.97 9.96
C CYS A 257 -2.69 -17.65 10.71
N PHE A 258 -2.55 -16.54 9.97
CA PHE A 258 -2.37 -15.20 10.52
C PHE A 258 -3.50 -14.29 10.07
N MET A 259 -3.96 -13.41 10.96
CA MET A 259 -4.84 -12.31 10.59
C MET A 259 -3.99 -11.14 10.10
N THR A 260 -4.22 -10.68 8.88
CA THR A 260 -3.41 -9.67 8.19
C THR A 260 -4.21 -8.42 7.87
N SER A 261 -3.49 -7.32 7.71
CA SER A 261 -4.00 -6.11 7.07
C SER A 261 -3.60 -6.10 5.60
N GLN A 262 -4.60 -6.02 4.72
CA GLN A 262 -4.42 -6.06 3.28
C GLN A 262 -5.09 -4.85 2.64
N ASN A 263 -4.46 -4.34 1.59
CA ASN A 263 -4.97 -3.24 0.78
C ASN A 263 -4.43 -3.36 -0.65
N HIS A 264 -4.95 -4.33 -1.42
CA HIS A 264 -4.56 -4.52 -2.82
C HIS A 264 -5.76 -4.90 -3.69
N GLY A 265 -5.73 -4.44 -4.94
CA GLY A 265 -6.71 -4.76 -5.97
C GLY A 265 -6.20 -5.74 -7.03
N PHE A 266 -4.94 -6.13 -6.95
CA PHE A 266 -4.28 -7.05 -7.88
C PHE A 266 -3.70 -8.23 -7.10
N ALA A 267 -3.60 -9.38 -7.76
CA ALA A 267 -3.04 -10.60 -7.19
C ALA A 267 -2.12 -11.29 -8.20
N VAL A 268 -1.27 -12.20 -7.70
CA VAL A 268 -0.35 -13.00 -8.50
C VAL A 268 -1.01 -14.33 -8.86
N ASP A 269 -0.91 -14.71 -10.14
CA ASP A 269 -1.34 -16.04 -10.60
C ASP A 269 -0.23 -17.07 -10.35
N VAL A 270 -0.32 -17.78 -9.22
CA VAL A 270 0.63 -18.83 -8.84
C VAL A 270 0.71 -19.99 -9.82
N LYS A 271 -0.26 -20.16 -10.73
CA LYS A 271 -0.16 -21.18 -11.79
C LYS A 271 0.94 -20.86 -12.81
N THR A 272 1.37 -19.60 -12.86
CA THR A 272 2.46 -19.13 -13.71
C THR A 272 3.81 -19.07 -13.00
N LEU A 273 3.85 -19.45 -11.71
CA LEU A 273 5.06 -19.50 -10.93
C LEU A 273 5.94 -20.67 -11.39
N ASP A 274 7.24 -20.41 -11.56
CA ASP A 274 8.22 -21.47 -11.79
C ASP A 274 8.33 -22.36 -10.55
N ALA A 275 7.62 -23.49 -10.60
CA ALA A 275 7.55 -24.46 -9.53
C ALA A 275 8.88 -25.22 -9.32
N GLU A 276 9.89 -25.08 -10.17
CA GLU A 276 11.21 -25.64 -9.91
C GLU A 276 11.92 -24.85 -8.81
N ASN A 277 11.94 -23.51 -8.91
CA ASN A 277 12.72 -22.62 -8.05
C ASN A 277 11.92 -21.91 -6.95
N TRP A 278 10.61 -21.77 -7.13
CA TRP A 278 9.74 -20.99 -6.25
C TRP A 278 8.56 -21.80 -5.73
N GLU A 279 7.99 -21.34 -4.62
CA GLU A 279 6.77 -21.88 -4.05
C GLU A 279 5.90 -20.76 -3.45
N ALA A 280 4.60 -21.04 -3.33
CA ALA A 280 3.68 -20.15 -2.62
C ALA A 280 3.97 -20.22 -1.12
N LEU A 281 4.18 -19.06 -0.50
CA LEU A 281 4.45 -18.96 0.93
C LEU A 281 3.15 -18.79 1.74
N PHE A 282 2.24 -17.95 1.24
CA PHE A 282 0.94 -17.73 1.85
C PHE A 282 -0.22 -17.78 0.85
N THR A 283 -1.38 -18.20 1.32
CA THR A 283 -2.65 -18.19 0.58
C THR A 283 -3.76 -17.63 1.46
N ASN A 284 -4.63 -16.81 0.88
CA ASN A 284 -5.80 -16.29 1.53
C ASN A 284 -6.85 -17.40 1.71
N LEU A 285 -7.34 -17.63 2.93
CA LEU A 285 -8.32 -18.70 3.18
C LEU A 285 -9.75 -18.34 2.73
N ASN A 286 -10.04 -17.08 2.41
CA ASN A 286 -11.38 -16.68 1.98
C ASN A 286 -11.59 -16.86 0.47
N ASP A 287 -10.54 -16.72 -0.34
CA ASP A 287 -10.65 -16.65 -1.81
C ASP A 287 -9.54 -17.39 -2.58
N ASP A 288 -8.66 -18.13 -1.88
CA ASP A 288 -7.54 -18.89 -2.42
C ASP A 288 -6.51 -18.06 -3.21
N SER A 289 -6.57 -16.73 -3.12
CA SER A 289 -5.60 -15.84 -3.76
C SER A 289 -4.23 -15.96 -3.10
N ASN A 290 -3.16 -15.72 -3.87
CA ASN A 290 -1.80 -15.77 -3.36
C ASN A 290 -1.49 -14.54 -2.51
N GLU A 291 -0.83 -14.77 -1.37
CA GLU A 291 -0.50 -13.77 -0.37
C GLU A 291 1.02 -13.77 -0.06
N GLY A 292 1.82 -14.33 -0.96
CA GLY A 292 3.27 -14.41 -0.81
C GLY A 292 3.91 -15.57 -1.54
N ILE A 293 5.17 -15.38 -1.91
CA ILE A 293 6.02 -16.39 -2.55
C ILE A 293 7.40 -16.42 -1.88
N ILE A 294 8.09 -17.54 -2.00
CA ILE A 294 9.45 -17.73 -1.49
C ILE A 294 10.26 -18.55 -2.50
N HIS A 295 11.54 -18.20 -2.64
CA HIS A 295 12.48 -19.01 -3.41
C HIS A 295 12.96 -20.18 -2.54
N LYS A 296 13.08 -21.37 -3.12
CA LYS A 296 13.45 -22.60 -2.39
C LYS A 296 14.89 -22.65 -1.86
N GLU A 297 15.77 -21.76 -2.32
CA GLU A 297 17.20 -21.80 -2.03
C GLU A 297 17.77 -20.41 -1.75
N LYS A 298 17.47 -19.42 -2.61
CA LYS A 298 17.95 -18.05 -2.46
C LYS A 298 17.12 -17.29 -1.42
N PRO A 299 17.69 -16.26 -0.75
CA PRO A 299 17.02 -15.52 0.33
C PRO A 299 16.00 -14.49 -0.20
N TYR A 300 15.08 -14.92 -1.06
CA TYR A 300 14.07 -14.07 -1.69
C TYR A 300 12.68 -14.50 -1.26
N PHE A 301 11.90 -13.56 -0.73
CA PHE A 301 10.50 -13.81 -0.42
C PHE A 301 9.69 -12.53 -0.48
N SER A 302 8.37 -12.68 -0.52
CA SER A 302 7.46 -11.55 -0.45
C SER A 302 6.10 -11.95 0.12
N VAL A 303 5.35 -10.96 0.58
CA VAL A 303 4.01 -11.06 1.20
C VAL A 303 3.12 -9.90 0.77
#